data_AF-A0A972BI09-F1
#
_entry.id   AF-A0A972BI09-F1
#
_cell.length_a   1.000
_cell.length_b   1.000
_cell.length_c   1.000
_cell.angle_alpha   90.00
_cell.angle_beta   90.00
_cell.angle_gamma   90.00
#
_symmetry.space_group_name_H-M   'P 1'
#
loop_
_entity.id
_entity.type
_entity.pdbx_description
1 polymer ?
#
loop_
_entity_poly.entity_id
_entity_poly.type
_entity_poly.pdbx_seq_one_letter_code
_entity_poly.pdbx_strand_id
1 'polypeptide(L)'
;MKQANLLVEIRFTGLDYRQTLRAYDFLRAAFKEELASRDIKINRLEVFFSKFRIVLWLQVHCTENKAMLSRSVLALCQRFSLGIPATWAKAEGILAMLDDEVLPVAVGDLVASDRTRAGQKEIQVGSTQHYWREMTRNKIYVDNDQREKRIRQLLHDAAAIVDAEIVTSPIINEVVINCEQPVSGIVDIAEHQEIPAILALIIMEKKQCFALQRGEQLLPKAVYVCNEGSQPPELNAALAQARADYNADLRQSAAHRRQQLQSMSYLSKLGSFYDKQQRLQKIALTIAQQLDAGQEVCDIARQASQFAKLDVS
;
A
#
# COMPACT_ATOMS: atom_id res chain seq x y z
N MET A 1 -33.78 -24.17 -5.01
CA MET A 1 -33.59 -23.70 -3.61
C MET A 1 -33.37 -22.20 -3.65
N LYS A 2 -34.04 -21.43 -2.80
CA LYS A 2 -33.85 -19.96 -2.74
C LYS A 2 -32.40 -19.68 -2.29
N GLN A 3 -31.76 -18.69 -2.90
CA GLN A 3 -30.42 -18.22 -2.52
C GLN A 3 -30.58 -16.88 -1.81
N ALA A 4 -29.71 -16.61 -0.84
CA ALA A 4 -29.64 -15.33 -0.15
C ALA A 4 -28.22 -14.78 -0.24
N ASN A 5 -28.10 -13.45 -0.20
CA ASN A 5 -26.82 -12.76 -0.29
C ASN A 5 -26.50 -12.10 1.05
N LEU A 6 -25.38 -12.47 1.65
CA LEU A 6 -24.83 -11.78 2.81
C LEU A 6 -23.77 -10.79 2.35
N LEU A 7 -23.87 -9.55 2.79
CA LEU A 7 -22.84 -8.53 2.59
C LEU A 7 -22.40 -8.01 3.96
N VAL A 8 -21.10 -8.11 4.23
CA VAL A 8 -20.46 -7.57 5.43
C VAL A 8 -19.38 -6.60 4.98
N GLU A 9 -19.47 -5.36 5.41
CA GLU A 9 -18.45 -4.35 5.20
C GLU A 9 -17.94 -3.87 6.55
N ILE A 10 -16.61 -3.84 6.70
CA ILE A 10 -15.93 -3.13 7.79
C ILE A 10 -15.24 -1.93 7.17
N ARG A 11 -15.60 -0.74 7.63
CA ARG A 11 -15.02 0.54 7.17
C ARG A 11 -13.92 1.01 8.11
N PHE A 12 -12.91 1.65 7.54
CA PHE A 12 -11.75 2.16 8.26
C PHE A 12 -11.50 3.63 7.96
N THR A 13 -10.94 4.36 8.93
CA THR A 13 -10.49 5.75 8.76
C THR A 13 -9.31 5.90 7.79
N GLY A 14 -8.61 4.80 7.49
CA GLY A 14 -7.49 4.75 6.55
C GLY A 14 -6.41 3.77 7.00
N LEU A 15 -6.37 2.60 6.38
CA LEU A 15 -5.31 1.60 6.58
C LEU A 15 -4.08 1.92 5.74
N ASP A 16 -2.90 1.57 6.23
CA ASP A 16 -1.73 1.48 5.34
C ASP A 16 -1.77 0.18 4.52
N TYR A 17 -0.92 0.09 3.50
CA TYR A 17 -0.86 -1.06 2.60
C TYR A 17 -0.70 -2.40 3.33
N ARG A 18 0.18 -2.46 4.35
CA ARG A 18 0.42 -3.70 5.11
C ARG A 18 -0.76 -4.05 6.01
N GLN A 19 -1.37 -3.05 6.63
CA GLN A 19 -2.56 -3.22 7.44
C GLN A 19 -3.73 -3.76 6.60
N THR A 20 -3.94 -3.23 5.40
CA THR A 20 -4.99 -3.71 4.49
C THR A 20 -4.79 -5.17 4.12
N LEU A 21 -3.59 -5.55 3.64
CA LEU A 21 -3.32 -6.94 3.25
C LEU A 21 -3.48 -7.91 4.42
N ARG A 22 -2.93 -7.56 5.59
CA ARG A 22 -3.04 -8.39 6.79
C ARG A 22 -4.51 -8.58 7.22
N ALA A 23 -5.31 -7.52 7.11
CA ALA A 23 -6.74 -7.58 7.45
C ALA A 23 -7.54 -8.41 6.44
N TYR A 24 -7.25 -8.27 5.15
CA TYR A 24 -7.82 -9.10 4.09
C TYR A 24 -7.52 -10.59 4.34
N ASP A 25 -6.26 -10.95 4.54
CA ASP A 25 -5.84 -12.33 4.75
C ASP A 25 -6.50 -12.92 6.00
N PHE A 26 -6.52 -12.14 7.10
CA PHE A 26 -7.15 -12.54 8.35
C PHE A 26 -8.65 -12.77 8.19
N LEU A 27 -9.40 -11.79 7.68
CA LEU A 27 -10.86 -11.85 7.59
C LEU A 27 -11.31 -12.95 6.63
N ARG A 28 -10.60 -13.13 5.51
CA ARG A 28 -10.89 -14.19 4.55
C ARG A 28 -10.72 -15.58 5.15
N ALA A 29 -9.61 -15.82 5.88
CA ALA A 29 -9.36 -17.11 6.50
C ALA A 29 -10.31 -17.36 7.69
N ALA A 30 -10.40 -16.41 8.61
CA ALA A 30 -11.23 -16.52 9.81
C ALA A 30 -12.71 -16.71 9.46
N PHE A 31 -13.23 -16.05 8.42
CA PHE A 31 -14.64 -16.20 8.09
C PHE A 31 -14.94 -17.58 7.50
N LYS A 32 -14.05 -18.12 6.66
CA LYS A 32 -14.19 -19.50 6.17
C LYS A 32 -14.23 -20.51 7.30
N GLU A 33 -13.37 -20.35 8.31
CA GLU A 33 -13.36 -21.21 9.50
C GLU A 33 -14.65 -21.07 10.31
N GLU A 34 -15.12 -19.84 10.55
CA GLU A 34 -16.38 -19.61 11.29
C GLU A 34 -17.57 -20.25 10.58
N LEU A 35 -17.69 -20.09 9.26
CA LEU A 35 -18.77 -20.68 8.47
C LEU A 35 -18.69 -22.21 8.50
N ALA A 36 -17.51 -22.78 8.32
CA ALA A 36 -17.30 -24.23 8.37
C ALA A 36 -17.64 -24.81 9.75
N SER A 37 -17.24 -24.16 10.84
CA SER A 37 -17.51 -24.62 12.21
C SER A 37 -18.99 -24.66 12.59
N ARG A 38 -19.85 -24.04 11.80
CA ARG A 38 -21.30 -23.92 12.02
C ARG A 38 -22.12 -24.64 10.96
N ASP A 39 -21.47 -25.46 10.13
CA ASP A 39 -22.07 -26.19 9.00
C ASP A 39 -22.84 -25.27 8.02
N ILE A 40 -22.39 -24.02 7.88
CA ILE A 40 -22.92 -23.07 6.91
C ILE A 40 -22.39 -23.42 5.51
N LYS A 41 -23.30 -23.74 4.60
CA LYS A 41 -23.03 -24.05 3.21
C LYS A 41 -23.08 -22.78 2.37
N ILE A 42 -21.93 -22.44 1.79
CA ILE A 42 -21.79 -21.29 0.90
C ILE A 42 -21.54 -21.76 -0.54
N ASN A 43 -22.14 -21.06 -1.51
CA ASN A 43 -21.82 -21.26 -2.93
C ASN A 43 -20.58 -20.46 -3.34
N ARG A 44 -20.46 -19.26 -2.79
CA ARG A 44 -19.40 -18.31 -3.14
C ARG A 44 -19.11 -17.40 -1.96
N LEU A 45 -17.83 -17.10 -1.77
CA LEU A 45 -17.33 -16.04 -0.88
C LEU A 45 -16.32 -15.23 -1.69
N GLU A 46 -16.61 -13.95 -1.84
CA GLU A 46 -15.71 -12.96 -2.41
C GLU A 46 -15.33 -11.96 -1.33
N VAL A 47 -14.06 -11.57 -1.33
CA VAL A 47 -13.55 -10.59 -0.38
C VAL A 47 -12.86 -9.51 -1.18
N PHE A 48 -13.39 -8.30 -1.08
CA PHE A 48 -12.87 -7.11 -1.72
C PHE A 48 -12.26 -6.20 -0.65
N PHE A 49 -11.22 -5.46 -1.02
CA PHE A 49 -10.49 -4.67 -0.03
C PHE A 49 -9.90 -3.39 -0.60
N SER A 50 -9.73 -2.42 0.28
CA SER A 50 -9.03 -1.17 0.04
C SER A 50 -8.46 -0.65 1.36
N LYS A 51 -7.85 0.53 1.33
CA LYS A 51 -7.48 1.22 2.56
C LYS A 51 -8.68 1.70 3.39
N PHE A 52 -9.87 1.77 2.80
CA PHE A 52 -11.07 2.32 3.42
C PHE A 52 -12.07 1.25 3.87
N ARG A 53 -12.05 0.06 3.26
CA ARG A 53 -13.01 -0.99 3.60
C ARG A 53 -12.51 -2.40 3.28
N ILE A 54 -13.08 -3.37 3.98
CA ILE A 54 -13.07 -4.78 3.57
C ILE A 54 -14.52 -5.23 3.45
N VAL A 55 -14.88 -5.77 2.29
CA VAL A 55 -16.23 -6.21 1.93
C VAL A 55 -16.20 -7.71 1.70
N LEU A 56 -16.92 -8.46 2.52
CA LEU A 56 -17.16 -9.88 2.36
C LEU A 56 -18.56 -10.04 1.77
N TRP A 57 -18.64 -10.59 0.56
CA TRP A 57 -19.89 -10.91 -0.11
C TRP A 57 -20.02 -12.42 -0.27
N LEU A 58 -21.16 -12.95 0.17
CA LEU A 58 -21.41 -14.38 0.22
C LEU A 58 -22.75 -14.69 -0.38
N GLN A 59 -22.77 -15.78 -1.15
CA GLN A 59 -24.00 -16.41 -1.58
C GLN A 59 -24.23 -17.66 -0.74
N VAL A 60 -25.28 -17.64 0.08
CA VAL A 60 -25.62 -18.71 1.03
C VAL A 60 -26.88 -19.44 0.60
N HIS A 61 -27.05 -20.68 1.03
CA HIS A 61 -28.31 -21.39 0.83
C HIS A 61 -29.38 -20.84 1.79
N CYS A 62 -30.59 -20.54 1.28
CA CYS A 62 -31.69 -19.96 2.09
C CYS A 62 -32.16 -20.84 3.27
N THR A 63 -31.65 -22.07 3.39
CA THR A 63 -31.88 -22.93 4.57
C THR A 63 -31.13 -22.46 5.82
N GLU A 64 -30.26 -21.46 5.71
CA GLU A 64 -29.50 -20.96 6.85
C GLU A 64 -30.29 -19.99 7.70
N ASN A 65 -30.26 -20.22 9.02
CA ASN A 65 -30.94 -19.37 9.98
C ASN A 65 -30.19 -18.03 10.07
N LYS A 66 -30.89 -16.92 9.82
CA LYS A 66 -30.39 -15.53 10.00
C LYS A 66 -29.63 -15.33 11.31
N ALA A 67 -30.12 -15.92 12.42
CA ALA A 67 -29.46 -15.83 13.72
C ALA A 67 -28.07 -16.49 13.72
N MET A 68 -27.89 -17.57 12.96
CA MET A 68 -26.60 -18.25 12.82
C MET A 68 -25.61 -17.41 12.01
N LEU A 69 -26.05 -16.79 10.92
CA LEU A 69 -25.22 -15.86 10.14
C LEU A 69 -24.84 -14.63 10.99
N SER A 70 -25.79 -14.06 11.73
CA SER A 70 -25.52 -12.95 12.66
C SER A 70 -24.47 -13.32 13.70
N ARG A 71 -24.55 -14.53 14.29
CA ARG A 71 -23.54 -15.03 15.24
C ARG A 71 -22.17 -15.25 14.58
N SER A 72 -22.15 -15.68 13.32
CA SER A 72 -20.92 -15.92 12.56
C SER A 72 -20.20 -14.60 12.26
N VAL A 73 -20.94 -13.58 11.83
CA VAL A 73 -20.39 -12.24 11.59
C VAL A 73 -19.92 -11.61 12.90
N LEU A 74 -20.68 -11.76 13.99
CA LEU A 74 -20.27 -11.30 15.32
C LEU A 74 -18.94 -11.94 15.76
N ALA A 75 -18.83 -13.27 15.65
CA ALA A 75 -17.62 -13.99 16.01
C ALA A 75 -16.43 -13.58 15.14
N LEU A 76 -16.62 -13.40 13.83
CA LEU A 76 -15.59 -12.89 12.92
C LEU A 76 -15.07 -11.52 13.38
N CYS A 77 -15.96 -10.57 13.66
CA CYS A 77 -15.58 -9.23 14.09
C CYS A 77 -14.85 -9.25 15.44
N GLN A 78 -15.29 -10.08 16.40
CA GLN A 78 -14.60 -10.25 17.69
C GLN A 78 -13.20 -10.87 17.52
N ARG A 79 -13.07 -11.89 16.65
CA ARG A 79 -11.76 -12.48 16.33
C ARG A 79 -10.84 -11.45 15.69
N PHE A 80 -11.37 -10.61 14.79
CA PHE A 80 -10.59 -9.56 14.14
C PHE A 80 -10.14 -8.48 15.13
N SER A 81 -11.03 -8.05 16.03
CA SER A 81 -10.68 -7.06 17.06
C SER A 81 -9.58 -7.54 18.00
N LEU A 82 -9.58 -8.83 18.35
CA LEU A 82 -8.57 -9.43 19.22
C LEU A 82 -7.28 -9.81 18.46
N GLY A 83 -7.39 -10.29 17.22
CA GLY A 83 -6.27 -10.78 16.43
C GLY A 83 -5.40 -9.68 15.84
N ILE A 84 -5.99 -8.54 15.46
CA ILE A 84 -5.27 -7.41 14.87
C ILE A 84 -5.78 -6.07 15.46
N PRO A 85 -5.57 -5.83 16.77
CA PRO A 85 -6.18 -4.71 17.48
C PRO A 85 -5.77 -3.34 16.93
N ALA A 86 -4.53 -3.20 16.45
CA ALA A 86 -4.06 -1.94 15.84
C ALA A 86 -4.81 -1.59 14.54
N THR A 87 -5.25 -2.60 13.78
CA THR A 87 -6.08 -2.37 12.58
C THR A 87 -7.53 -2.15 12.97
N TRP A 88 -8.06 -2.92 13.92
CA TRP A 88 -9.43 -2.75 14.42
C TRP A 88 -9.65 -1.36 15.05
N ALA A 89 -8.66 -0.80 15.72
CA ALA A 89 -8.73 0.55 16.28
C ALA A 89 -8.99 1.64 15.23
N LYS A 90 -8.77 1.36 13.93
CA LYS A 90 -9.10 2.25 12.82
C LYS A 90 -10.49 1.99 12.23
N ALA A 91 -11.21 0.96 12.69
CA ALA A 91 -12.55 0.67 12.20
C ALA A 91 -13.52 1.76 12.66
N GLU A 92 -14.32 2.28 11.73
CA GLU A 92 -15.27 3.38 11.96
C GLU A 92 -16.72 2.99 11.68
N GLY A 93 -16.97 1.79 11.18
CA GLY A 93 -18.33 1.34 10.89
C GLY A 93 -18.40 -0.10 10.44
N ILE A 94 -19.56 -0.70 10.67
CA ILE A 94 -19.91 -2.03 10.22
C ILE A 94 -21.25 -1.92 9.48
N LEU A 95 -21.33 -2.53 8.31
CA LEU A 95 -22.58 -2.81 7.61
C LEU A 95 -22.67 -4.32 7.44
N ALA A 96 -23.73 -4.94 7.94
CA ALA A 96 -23.93 -6.39 7.83
C ALA A 96 -25.39 -6.66 7.49
N MET A 97 -25.65 -7.23 6.32
CA MET A 97 -27.00 -7.37 5.78
C MET A 97 -27.18 -8.67 5.02
N LEU A 98 -28.32 -9.33 5.26
CA LEU A 98 -28.77 -10.51 4.52
C LEU A 98 -29.93 -10.08 3.62
N ASP A 99 -29.69 -10.11 2.31
CA ASP A 99 -30.57 -9.55 1.28
C ASP A 99 -30.95 -8.09 1.56
N ASP A 100 -32.07 -7.81 2.22
CA ASP A 100 -32.59 -6.49 2.58
C ASP A 100 -32.69 -6.25 4.10
N GLU A 101 -32.22 -7.19 4.92
CA GLU A 101 -32.33 -7.12 6.37
C GLU A 101 -30.96 -6.95 7.06
N VAL A 102 -30.83 -5.91 7.89
CA VAL A 102 -29.64 -5.71 8.73
C VAL A 102 -29.54 -6.82 9.78
N LEU A 103 -28.33 -7.35 9.94
CA LEU A 103 -28.00 -8.33 10.98
C LEU A 103 -27.64 -7.63 12.30
N PRO A 104 -28.18 -8.07 13.44
CA PRO A 104 -27.85 -7.50 14.75
C PRO A 104 -26.44 -7.94 15.18
N VAL A 105 -25.43 -7.14 14.82
CA VAL A 105 -24.03 -7.34 15.15
C VAL A 105 -23.50 -6.10 15.87
N ALA A 106 -22.83 -6.29 17.01
CA ALA A 106 -22.18 -5.23 17.75
C ALA A 106 -20.87 -5.74 18.37
N VAL A 107 -19.76 -5.01 18.18
CA VAL A 107 -18.44 -5.32 18.76
C VAL A 107 -17.79 -4.04 19.26
N GLY A 108 -17.58 -3.97 20.58
CA GLY A 108 -17.19 -2.71 21.23
C GLY A 108 -18.26 -1.65 20.99
N ASP A 109 -17.84 -0.47 20.52
CA ASP A 109 -18.74 0.66 20.22
C ASP A 109 -19.31 0.63 18.80
N LEU A 110 -18.90 -0.33 17.97
CA LEU A 110 -19.38 -0.44 16.59
C LEU A 110 -20.62 -1.34 16.52
N VAL A 111 -21.72 -0.77 16.06
CA VAL A 111 -22.98 -1.46 15.80
C VAL A 111 -23.22 -1.51 14.29
N ALA A 112 -23.56 -2.69 13.77
CA ALA A 112 -23.90 -2.86 12.37
C ALA A 112 -25.15 -2.06 11.99
N SER A 113 -25.08 -1.35 10.87
CA SER A 113 -26.17 -0.53 10.34
C SER A 113 -26.36 -0.75 8.84
N ASP A 114 -27.35 -0.08 8.26
CA ASP A 114 -27.57 0.03 6.82
C ASP A 114 -26.83 1.23 6.20
N ARG A 115 -25.92 1.90 6.94
CA ARG A 115 -25.24 3.11 6.48
C ARG A 115 -23.77 2.87 6.17
N THR A 116 -23.34 3.38 5.02
CA THR A 116 -21.94 3.32 4.56
C THR A 116 -21.50 4.63 3.89
N ARG A 117 -20.26 4.70 3.44
CA ARG A 117 -19.70 5.81 2.68
C ARG A 117 -19.32 5.39 1.28
N ALA A 118 -19.71 6.21 0.30
CA ALA A 118 -19.22 6.16 -1.07
C ALA A 118 -18.40 7.43 -1.32
N GLY A 119 -17.07 7.31 -1.25
CA GLY A 119 -16.18 8.48 -1.15
C GLY A 119 -16.47 9.25 0.14
N GLN A 120 -16.74 10.55 0.03
CA GLN A 120 -17.12 11.38 1.18
C GLN A 120 -18.62 11.39 1.48
N LYS A 121 -19.44 10.76 0.64
CA LYS A 121 -20.89 10.77 0.77
C LYS A 121 -21.37 9.62 1.65
N GLU A 122 -22.11 9.92 2.70
CA GLU A 122 -22.83 8.91 3.47
C GLU A 122 -24.10 8.46 2.72
N ILE A 123 -24.32 7.15 2.63
CA ILE A 123 -25.44 6.54 1.93
C ILE A 123 -26.13 5.52 2.83
N GLN A 124 -27.45 5.42 2.69
CA GLN A 124 -28.27 4.38 3.31
C GLN A 124 -28.55 3.28 2.28
N VAL A 125 -28.41 2.04 2.69
CA VAL A 125 -28.43 0.87 1.82
C VAL A 125 -29.57 -0.06 2.20
N GLY A 126 -30.67 -0.05 1.43
CA GLY A 126 -31.80 -0.94 1.68
C GLY A 126 -31.63 -2.42 1.29
N SER A 127 -30.58 -2.80 0.55
CA SER A 127 -30.29 -4.21 0.24
C SER A 127 -28.85 -4.44 -0.24
N THR A 128 -28.40 -5.69 -0.25
CA THR A 128 -27.08 -6.06 -0.79
C THR A 128 -26.93 -5.67 -2.26
N GLN A 129 -27.98 -5.78 -3.07
CA GLN A 129 -27.96 -5.31 -4.46
C GLN A 129 -27.95 -3.77 -4.54
N HIS A 130 -28.64 -3.10 -3.62
CA HIS A 130 -28.61 -1.64 -3.53
C HIS A 130 -27.20 -1.12 -3.20
N TYR A 131 -26.45 -1.81 -2.34
CA TYR A 131 -25.06 -1.48 -2.01
C TYR A 131 -24.23 -1.35 -3.30
N TRP A 132 -24.22 -2.39 -4.13
CA TRP A 132 -23.45 -2.42 -5.36
C TRP A 132 -23.86 -1.31 -6.32
N ARG A 133 -25.18 -1.10 -6.48
CA ARG A 133 -25.71 -0.03 -7.34
C ARG A 133 -25.26 1.35 -6.88
N GLU A 134 -25.31 1.64 -5.58
CA GLU A 134 -24.90 2.93 -5.05
C GLU A 134 -23.39 3.12 -5.11
N MET A 135 -22.57 2.08 -4.86
CA MET A 135 -21.12 2.17 -5.06
C MET A 135 -20.78 2.51 -6.51
N THR A 136 -21.36 1.79 -7.48
CA THR A 136 -21.17 2.08 -8.91
C THR A 136 -21.66 3.47 -9.30
N ARG A 137 -22.84 3.90 -8.81
CA ARG A 137 -23.41 5.23 -9.08
C ARG A 137 -22.49 6.36 -8.63
N ASN A 138 -21.78 6.16 -7.52
CA ASN A 138 -20.81 7.11 -6.98
C ASN A 138 -19.38 6.84 -7.48
N LYS A 139 -19.21 6.03 -8.53
CA LYS A 139 -17.91 5.67 -9.15
C LYS A 139 -16.91 5.02 -8.19
N ILE A 140 -17.42 4.32 -7.17
CA ILE A 140 -16.62 3.54 -6.22
C ILE A 140 -16.46 2.13 -6.78
N TYR A 141 -15.22 1.79 -7.13
CA TYR A 141 -14.86 0.45 -7.61
C TYR A 141 -14.49 -0.40 -6.40
N VAL A 142 -15.46 -1.09 -5.80
CA VAL A 142 -15.20 -1.98 -4.65
C VAL A 142 -14.39 -3.20 -5.07
N ASP A 143 -14.71 -3.80 -6.22
CA ASP A 143 -13.99 -4.92 -6.83
C ASP A 143 -12.57 -4.50 -7.24
N ASN A 144 -11.57 -5.20 -6.68
CA ASN A 144 -10.15 -4.92 -6.90
C ASN A 144 -9.73 -5.08 -8.37
N ASP A 145 -10.25 -6.07 -9.09
CA ASP A 145 -9.88 -6.35 -10.48
C ASP A 145 -10.51 -5.30 -11.41
N GLN A 146 -11.75 -4.90 -11.14
CA GLN A 146 -12.41 -3.82 -11.88
C GLN A 146 -11.70 -2.49 -11.64
N ARG A 147 -11.28 -2.23 -10.40
CA ARG A 147 -10.52 -1.05 -10.02
C ARG A 147 -9.17 -1.02 -10.73
N GLU A 148 -8.43 -2.13 -10.77
CA GLU A 148 -7.16 -2.23 -11.49
C GLU A 148 -7.34 -1.97 -12.99
N LYS A 149 -8.33 -2.59 -13.63
CA LYS A 149 -8.63 -2.33 -15.05
C LYS A 149 -8.91 -0.86 -15.31
N ARG A 150 -9.70 -0.21 -14.45
CA ARG A 150 -10.00 1.22 -14.57
C ARG A 150 -8.74 2.07 -14.41
N ILE A 151 -7.89 1.78 -13.43
CA ILE A 151 -6.64 2.51 -13.20
C ILE A 151 -5.70 2.35 -14.39
N ARG A 152 -5.54 1.13 -14.93
CA ARG A 152 -4.72 0.90 -16.13
C ARG A 152 -5.23 1.68 -17.35
N GLN A 153 -6.55 1.74 -17.54
CA GLN A 153 -7.15 2.56 -18.60
C GLN A 153 -6.83 4.04 -18.39
N LEU A 154 -7.01 4.57 -17.18
CA LEU A 154 -6.70 5.97 -16.84
C LEU A 154 -5.23 6.34 -17.07
N LEU A 155 -4.32 5.41 -16.78
CA LEU A 155 -2.88 5.57 -17.02
C LEU A 155 -2.57 5.56 -18.52
N HIS A 156 -3.18 4.64 -19.29
CA HIS A 156 -3.03 4.58 -20.73
C HIS A 156 -3.57 5.85 -21.41
N ASP A 157 -4.77 6.28 -21.06
CA ASP A 157 -5.39 7.50 -21.60
C ASP A 157 -4.53 8.74 -21.32
N ALA A 158 -3.99 8.85 -20.09
CA ALA A 158 -3.10 9.96 -19.72
C ALA A 158 -1.77 9.94 -20.50
N ALA A 159 -1.19 8.76 -20.73
CA ALA A 159 0.04 8.64 -21.50
C ALA A 159 -0.17 8.95 -22.99
N ALA A 160 -1.32 8.56 -23.54
CA ALA A 160 -1.69 8.82 -24.93
C ALA A 160 -1.82 10.33 -25.23
N ILE A 161 -2.24 11.16 -24.27
CA ILE A 161 -2.32 12.62 -24.43
C ILE A 161 -0.97 13.26 -24.79
N VAL A 162 0.15 12.63 -24.44
CA VAL A 162 1.51 13.14 -24.66
C VAL A 162 2.37 12.23 -25.55
N ASP A 163 1.73 11.33 -26.31
CA ASP A 163 2.38 10.36 -27.18
C ASP A 163 3.50 9.59 -26.46
N ALA A 164 3.14 8.98 -25.33
CA ALA A 164 4.04 8.27 -24.43
C ALA A 164 3.44 6.97 -23.91
N GLU A 165 4.27 6.18 -23.23
CA GLU A 165 3.89 4.96 -22.54
C GLU A 165 4.22 5.05 -21.05
N ILE A 166 3.45 4.34 -20.24
CA ILE A 166 3.69 4.22 -18.80
C ILE A 166 4.83 3.23 -18.56
N VAL A 167 5.84 3.65 -17.79
CA VAL A 167 6.85 2.74 -17.28
C VAL A 167 6.19 1.76 -16.30
N THR A 168 6.33 0.46 -16.57
CA THR A 168 5.75 -0.58 -15.71
C THR A 168 6.36 -0.52 -14.31
N SER A 169 5.51 -0.46 -13.28
CA SER A 169 5.95 -0.43 -11.88
C SER A 169 5.01 -1.26 -10.99
N PRO A 170 5.53 -1.95 -9.96
CA PRO A 170 4.71 -2.70 -9.01
C PRO A 170 3.79 -1.80 -8.17
N ILE A 171 3.98 -0.47 -8.21
CA ILE A 171 3.16 0.48 -7.47
C ILE A 171 1.67 0.45 -7.83
N ILE A 172 1.33 -0.08 -9.02
CA ILE A 172 -0.06 -0.34 -9.42
C ILE A 172 -0.84 -1.08 -8.32
N ASN A 173 -0.21 -2.04 -7.64
CA ASN A 173 -0.82 -2.82 -6.57
C ASN A 173 -1.21 -1.94 -5.37
N GLU A 174 -0.36 -0.97 -5.04
CA GLU A 174 -0.62 -0.04 -3.94
C GLU A 174 -1.69 0.99 -4.32
N VAL A 175 -1.65 1.51 -5.55
CA VAL A 175 -2.66 2.45 -6.07
C VAL A 175 -4.03 1.79 -6.10
N VAL A 176 -4.14 0.53 -6.53
CA VAL A 176 -5.38 -0.26 -6.47
C VAL A 176 -5.92 -0.33 -5.05
N ILE A 177 -5.10 -0.53 -4.03
CA ILE A 177 -5.58 -0.57 -2.64
C ILE A 177 -6.02 0.83 -2.15
N ASN A 178 -5.33 1.88 -2.58
CA ASN A 178 -5.50 3.22 -2.02
C ASN A 178 -6.58 4.07 -2.70
N CYS A 179 -7.02 3.67 -3.89
CA CYS A 179 -7.83 4.51 -4.76
C CYS A 179 -9.12 3.85 -5.25
N GLU A 180 -10.19 3.95 -4.45
CA GLU A 180 -11.51 3.40 -4.80
C GLU A 180 -12.25 4.21 -5.88
N GLN A 181 -11.95 5.50 -5.99
CA GLN A 181 -12.60 6.43 -6.93
C GLN A 181 -11.57 7.05 -7.88
N PRO A 182 -10.90 6.26 -8.75
CA PRO A 182 -9.70 6.70 -9.43
C PRO A 182 -9.96 7.78 -10.50
N VAL A 183 -9.16 8.83 -10.42
CA VAL A 183 -8.94 9.85 -11.45
C VAL A 183 -7.43 9.98 -11.69
N SER A 184 -7.02 10.30 -12.93
CA SER A 184 -5.61 10.52 -13.28
C SER A 184 -5.33 11.96 -13.66
N GLY A 185 -4.06 12.34 -13.54
CA GLY A 185 -3.54 13.63 -13.99
C GLY A 185 -2.06 13.54 -14.34
N ILE A 186 -1.60 14.49 -15.17
CA ILE A 186 -0.21 14.60 -15.60
C ILE A 186 0.46 15.73 -14.83
N VAL A 187 1.65 15.48 -14.31
CA VAL A 187 2.49 16.48 -13.64
C VAL A 187 3.73 16.70 -14.49
N ASP A 188 4.01 17.96 -14.80
CA ASP A 188 5.26 18.38 -15.41
C ASP A 188 6.34 18.48 -14.33
N ILE A 189 7.51 17.90 -14.62
CA ILE A 189 8.68 17.86 -13.74
C ILE A 189 9.93 18.36 -14.47
N ALA A 190 9.78 19.14 -15.55
CA ALA A 190 10.91 19.63 -16.35
C ALA A 190 11.91 20.47 -15.55
N GLU A 191 11.48 21.09 -14.44
CA GLU A 191 12.34 21.83 -13.52
C GLU A 191 13.29 20.95 -12.70
N HIS A 192 13.20 19.62 -12.81
CA HIS A 192 13.97 18.66 -12.00
C HIS A 192 14.89 17.76 -12.84
N GLN A 193 15.23 18.17 -14.07
CA GLN A 193 16.05 17.38 -14.98
C GLN A 193 17.50 17.19 -14.52
N GLU A 194 18.01 18.05 -13.63
CA GLU A 194 19.35 17.90 -13.04
C GLU A 194 19.47 16.72 -12.06
N ILE A 195 18.34 16.19 -11.58
CA ILE A 195 18.34 15.05 -10.66
C ILE A 195 18.59 13.77 -11.47
N PRO A 196 19.47 12.85 -11.01
CA PRO A 196 19.64 11.56 -11.65
C PRO A 196 18.30 10.84 -11.86
N ALA A 197 18.08 10.29 -13.06
CA ALA A 197 16.82 9.66 -13.43
C ALA A 197 16.35 8.58 -12.43
N ILE A 198 17.27 7.77 -11.90
CA ILE A 198 16.97 6.75 -10.89
C ILE A 198 16.39 7.35 -9.61
N LEU A 199 16.89 8.51 -9.16
CA LEU A 199 16.39 9.20 -7.98
C LEU A 199 15.00 9.79 -8.27
N ALA A 200 14.78 10.37 -9.45
CA ALA A 200 13.45 10.82 -9.86
C ALA A 200 12.42 9.68 -9.86
N LEU A 201 12.76 8.51 -10.43
CA LEU A 201 11.91 7.32 -10.43
C LEU A 201 11.55 6.85 -9.00
N ILE A 202 12.53 6.79 -8.09
CA ILE A 202 12.29 6.43 -6.69
C ILE A 202 11.32 7.40 -6.01
N ILE A 203 11.46 8.72 -6.26
CA ILE A 203 10.57 9.73 -5.69
C ILE A 203 9.16 9.62 -6.29
N MET A 204 9.04 9.38 -7.60
CA MET A 204 7.75 9.12 -8.25
C MET A 204 7.05 7.92 -7.62
N GLU A 205 7.76 6.79 -7.43
CA GLU A 205 7.21 5.62 -6.74
C GLU A 205 6.77 5.97 -5.31
N LYS A 206 7.60 6.64 -4.52
CA LYS A 206 7.19 7.07 -3.16
C LYS A 206 5.95 7.99 -3.15
N LYS A 207 5.68 8.69 -4.25
CA LYS A 207 4.54 9.59 -4.41
C LYS A 207 3.40 9.01 -5.25
N GLN A 208 3.39 7.69 -5.51
CA GLN A 208 2.34 7.03 -6.29
C GLN A 208 2.14 7.64 -7.68
N CYS A 209 3.25 8.05 -8.28
CA CYS A 209 3.33 8.57 -9.64
C CYS A 209 4.05 7.56 -10.53
N PHE A 210 3.61 7.49 -11.78
CA PHE A 210 4.15 6.63 -12.82
C PHE A 210 4.97 7.47 -13.78
N ALA A 211 6.19 7.02 -14.08
CA ALA A 211 7.01 7.66 -15.09
C ALA A 211 6.44 7.42 -16.49
N LEU A 212 6.68 8.38 -17.39
CA LEU A 212 6.37 8.26 -18.80
C LEU A 212 7.65 8.09 -19.60
N GLN A 213 7.58 7.28 -20.65
CA GLN A 213 8.66 7.11 -21.61
C GLN A 213 8.16 7.20 -23.05
N ARG A 214 9.05 7.62 -23.95
CA ARG A 214 8.87 7.52 -25.39
C ARG A 214 10.03 6.72 -25.95
N GLY A 215 9.76 5.48 -26.37
CA GLY A 215 10.83 4.51 -26.61
C GLY A 215 11.63 4.29 -25.33
N GLU A 216 12.94 4.45 -25.39
CA GLU A 216 13.84 4.31 -24.22
C GLU A 216 14.04 5.63 -23.44
N GLN A 217 13.48 6.74 -23.92
CA GLN A 217 13.67 8.04 -23.30
C GLN A 217 12.58 8.33 -22.26
N LEU A 218 13.00 8.54 -21.00
CA LEU A 218 12.10 9.07 -19.96
C LEU A 218 11.71 10.51 -20.29
N LEU A 219 10.42 10.81 -20.16
CA LEU A 219 9.89 12.16 -20.32
C LEU A 219 9.96 12.91 -18.98
N PRO A 220 10.11 14.25 -19.01
CA PRO A 220 10.03 15.09 -17.82
C PRO A 220 8.57 15.28 -17.36
N LYS A 221 7.79 14.20 -17.37
CA LYS A 221 6.38 14.16 -16.98
C LYS A 221 6.10 12.86 -16.24
N ALA A 222 5.17 12.92 -15.30
CA ALA A 222 4.67 11.76 -14.59
C ALA A 222 3.14 11.76 -14.59
N VAL A 223 2.54 10.57 -14.47
CA VAL A 223 1.09 10.42 -14.28
C VAL A 223 0.83 10.00 -12.85
N TYR A 224 -0.10 10.66 -12.16
CA TYR A 224 -0.59 10.18 -10.86
C TYR A 224 -2.01 9.65 -10.99
N VAL A 225 -2.41 8.84 -10.01
CA VAL A 225 -3.79 8.41 -9.82
C VAL A 225 -4.17 8.66 -8.37
N CYS A 226 -5.28 9.39 -8.15
CA CYS A 226 -5.80 9.68 -6.81
C CYS A 226 -7.33 9.54 -6.77
N ASN A 227 -7.91 9.58 -5.57
CA ASN A 227 -9.37 9.55 -5.45
C ASN A 227 -9.97 10.89 -5.92
N GLU A 228 -11.09 10.85 -6.63
CA GLU A 228 -11.85 12.04 -7.04
C GLU A 228 -12.09 12.97 -5.84
N GLY A 229 -11.78 14.26 -6.01
CA GLY A 229 -11.86 15.26 -4.93
C GLY A 229 -10.68 15.29 -3.96
N SER A 230 -9.67 14.42 -4.11
CA SER A 230 -8.41 14.51 -3.36
C SER A 230 -7.43 15.47 -4.02
N GLN A 231 -6.52 16.05 -3.23
CA GLN A 231 -5.43 16.84 -3.78
C GLN A 231 -4.46 15.95 -4.58
N PRO A 232 -3.89 16.46 -5.70
CA PRO A 232 -2.79 15.80 -6.39
C PRO A 232 -1.59 15.56 -5.47
N PRO A 233 -0.76 14.54 -5.74
CA PRO A 233 0.47 14.35 -4.98
C PRO A 233 1.43 15.53 -5.18
N GLU A 234 2.09 15.95 -4.10
CA GLU A 234 3.10 17.00 -4.11
C GLU A 234 4.44 16.49 -4.69
N LEU A 235 4.44 16.02 -5.93
CA LEU A 235 5.60 15.43 -6.59
C LEU A 235 6.73 16.46 -6.77
N ASN A 236 6.42 17.66 -7.26
CA ASN A 236 7.43 18.72 -7.47
C ASN A 236 8.07 19.18 -6.16
N ALA A 237 7.32 19.28 -5.06
CA ALA A 237 7.89 19.60 -3.76
C ALA A 237 8.89 18.52 -3.30
N ALA A 238 8.54 17.24 -3.49
CA ALA A 238 9.42 16.14 -3.14
C ALA A 238 10.66 16.03 -4.05
N LEU A 239 10.53 16.31 -5.34
CA LEU A 239 11.66 16.39 -6.27
C LEU A 239 12.55 17.60 -5.96
N ALA A 240 11.98 18.76 -5.62
CA ALA A 240 12.74 19.93 -5.19
C ALA A 240 13.55 19.65 -3.92
N GLN A 241 12.97 18.96 -2.95
CA GLN A 241 13.68 18.51 -1.75
C GLN A 241 14.79 17.52 -2.10
N ALA A 242 14.49 16.49 -2.90
CA ALA A 242 15.47 15.49 -3.32
C ALA A 242 16.64 16.11 -4.09
N ARG A 243 16.38 17.13 -4.91
CA ARG A 243 17.41 17.94 -5.58
C ARG A 243 18.29 18.67 -4.57
N ALA A 244 17.70 19.33 -3.59
CA ALA A 244 18.45 20.06 -2.56
C ALA A 244 19.36 19.10 -1.79
N ASP A 245 18.84 17.94 -1.40
CA ASP A 245 19.57 16.88 -0.70
C ASP A 245 20.71 16.33 -1.57
N TYR A 246 20.42 16.00 -2.84
CA TYR A 246 21.42 15.54 -3.80
C TYR A 246 22.55 16.55 -4.01
N ASN A 247 22.22 17.83 -4.18
CA ASN A 247 23.20 18.89 -4.34
C ASN A 247 24.02 19.13 -3.06
N ALA A 248 23.40 19.02 -1.89
CA ALA A 248 24.12 19.07 -0.62
C ALA A 248 25.10 17.90 -0.51
N ASP A 249 24.69 16.71 -0.94
CA ASP A 249 25.52 15.51 -0.94
C ASP A 249 26.73 15.60 -1.88
N LEU A 250 26.58 16.22 -3.04
CA LEU A 250 27.68 16.43 -3.99
C LEU A 250 28.75 17.40 -3.46
N ARG A 251 28.40 18.30 -2.53
CA ARG A 251 29.35 19.25 -1.92
C ARG A 251 30.27 18.60 -0.89
N GLN A 252 29.87 17.46 -0.33
CA GLN A 252 30.62 16.78 0.72
C GLN A 252 31.63 15.81 0.11
N SER A 253 32.93 16.04 0.35
CA SER A 253 33.97 15.11 -0.11
C SER A 253 33.92 13.79 0.67
N ALA A 254 34.35 12.70 0.05
CA ALA A 254 34.46 11.41 0.73
C ALA A 254 35.39 11.48 1.96
N ALA A 255 36.43 12.30 1.90
CA ALA A 255 37.33 12.56 3.03
C ALA A 255 36.61 13.26 4.19
N HIS A 256 35.80 14.27 3.89
CA HIS A 256 35.03 14.99 4.92
C HIS A 256 33.99 14.07 5.59
N ARG A 257 33.23 13.30 4.80
CA ARG A 257 32.27 12.32 5.36
C ARG A 257 32.96 11.30 6.25
N ARG A 258 34.14 10.81 5.86
CA ARG A 258 34.91 9.86 6.67
C ARG A 258 35.33 10.46 8.02
N GLN A 259 35.68 11.73 8.05
CA GLN A 259 36.00 12.43 9.29
C GLN A 259 34.76 12.55 10.18
N GLN A 260 33.59 12.86 9.61
CA GLN A 260 32.33 12.92 10.37
C GLN A 260 32.00 11.59 11.06
N LEU A 261 32.30 10.44 10.43
CA LEU A 261 32.04 9.12 11.02
C LEU A 261 32.73 8.90 12.37
N GLN A 262 33.80 9.64 12.68
CA GLN A 262 34.49 9.57 13.97
C GLN A 262 33.65 10.15 15.11
N SER A 263 32.86 11.20 14.81
CA SER A 263 31.95 11.82 15.78
C SER A 263 30.62 11.10 15.94
N MET A 264 30.26 10.22 14.99
CA MET A 264 28.97 9.53 14.98
C MET A 264 29.07 8.24 15.80
N SER A 265 28.40 8.22 16.95
CA SER A 265 28.32 7.02 17.80
C SER A 265 27.56 5.91 17.08
N TYR A 266 28.12 4.69 17.06
CA TYR A 266 27.43 3.51 16.54
C TYR A 266 26.76 2.73 17.67
N LEU A 267 27.56 2.13 18.55
CA LEU A 267 27.11 1.41 19.74
C LEU A 267 28.11 1.66 20.86
N SER A 268 27.62 1.84 22.09
CA SER A 268 28.43 2.30 23.23
C SER A 268 29.74 1.52 23.45
N LYS A 269 29.73 0.20 23.24
CA LYS A 269 30.92 -0.67 23.39
C LYS A 269 31.73 -0.87 22.10
N LEU A 270 31.24 -0.40 20.97
CA LEU A 270 31.84 -0.60 19.65
C LEU A 270 32.29 0.72 19.01
N GLY A 271 32.19 1.83 19.74
CA GLY A 271 32.69 3.14 19.33
C GLY A 271 31.86 3.76 18.22
N SER A 272 32.56 4.47 17.34
CA SER A 272 32.01 5.28 16.26
C SER A 272 31.68 4.47 15.00
N PHE A 273 31.00 5.10 14.04
CA PHE A 273 30.84 4.53 12.71
C PHE A 273 32.18 4.39 11.97
N TYR A 274 33.17 5.23 12.28
CA TYR A 274 34.52 5.05 11.79
C TYR A 274 35.15 3.77 12.33
N ASP A 275 35.00 3.48 13.62
CA ASP A 275 35.52 2.24 14.21
C ASP A 275 34.84 1.00 13.60
N LYS A 276 33.54 1.12 13.28
CA LYS A 276 32.81 0.08 12.53
C LYS A 276 33.39 -0.10 11.13
N GLN A 277 33.70 0.98 10.43
CA GLN A 277 34.32 0.95 9.10
C GLN A 277 35.69 0.26 9.15
N GLN A 278 36.54 0.60 10.12
CA GLN A 278 37.86 -0.02 10.30
C GLN A 278 37.76 -1.53 10.60
N ARG A 279 36.81 -1.94 11.45
CA ARG A 279 36.55 -3.36 11.70
C ARG A 279 36.10 -4.09 10.43
N LEU A 280 35.21 -3.49 9.64
CA LEU A 280 34.75 -4.05 8.38
C LEU A 280 35.91 -4.25 7.40
N GLN A 281 36.79 -3.27 7.27
CA GLN A 281 38.00 -3.36 6.45
C GLN A 281 38.90 -4.52 6.90
N LYS A 282 39.16 -4.65 8.21
CA LYS A 282 39.98 -5.74 8.75
C LYS A 282 39.38 -7.11 8.44
N ILE A 283 38.06 -7.26 8.59
CA ILE A 283 37.35 -8.50 8.27
C ILE A 283 37.49 -8.82 6.78
N ALA A 284 37.18 -7.86 5.90
CA ALA A 284 37.25 -8.06 4.46
C ALA A 284 38.66 -8.45 3.99
N LEU A 285 39.70 -7.79 4.50
CA LEU A 285 41.10 -8.11 4.17
C LEU A 285 41.52 -9.48 4.71
N THR A 286 41.10 -9.84 5.92
CA THR A 286 41.40 -11.16 6.51
C THR A 286 40.79 -12.28 5.64
N ILE A 287 39.55 -12.11 5.19
CA ILE A 287 38.88 -13.08 4.30
C ILE A 287 39.64 -13.18 2.97
N ALA A 288 39.97 -12.04 2.35
CA ALA A 288 40.69 -12.03 1.07
C ALA A 288 42.07 -12.73 1.17
N GLN A 289 42.79 -12.52 2.28
CA GLN A 289 44.07 -13.18 2.54
C GLN A 289 43.93 -14.68 2.77
N GLN A 290 42.92 -15.12 3.54
CA GLN A 290 42.68 -16.53 3.80
C GLN A 290 42.32 -17.32 2.53
N LEU A 291 41.71 -16.64 1.56
CA LEU A 291 41.36 -17.21 0.26
C LEU A 291 42.46 -17.03 -0.80
N ASP A 292 43.58 -16.43 -0.44
CA ASP A 292 44.69 -16.09 -1.35
C ASP A 292 44.21 -15.36 -2.63
N ALA A 293 43.28 -14.41 -2.44
CA ALA A 293 42.55 -13.75 -3.53
C ALA A 293 43.39 -12.78 -4.38
N GLY A 294 44.68 -12.64 -4.07
CA GLY A 294 45.60 -11.73 -4.74
C GLY A 294 45.53 -10.28 -4.26
N GLN A 295 46.56 -9.51 -4.63
CA GLN A 295 46.76 -8.14 -4.16
C GLN A 295 45.68 -7.18 -4.68
N GLU A 296 45.25 -7.34 -5.94
CA GLU A 296 44.23 -6.48 -6.56
C GLU A 296 42.90 -6.53 -5.79
N VAL A 297 42.44 -7.73 -5.43
CA VAL A 297 41.21 -7.91 -4.64
C VAL A 297 41.36 -7.28 -3.25
N CYS A 298 42.53 -7.42 -2.62
CA CYS A 298 42.80 -6.78 -1.33
C CYS A 298 42.75 -5.26 -1.42
N ASP A 299 43.26 -4.67 -2.50
CA ASP A 299 43.26 -3.22 -2.71
C ASP A 299 41.85 -2.68 -2.96
N ILE A 300 41.06 -3.37 -3.78
CA ILE A 300 39.63 -3.06 -3.99
C ILE A 300 38.86 -3.17 -2.68
N ALA A 301 39.05 -4.25 -1.90
CA ALA A 301 38.39 -4.45 -0.62
C ALA A 301 38.72 -3.32 0.37
N ARG A 302 39.97 -2.85 0.36
CA ARG A 302 40.41 -1.71 1.17
C ARG A 302 39.70 -0.42 0.77
N GLN A 303 39.67 -0.11 -0.53
CA GLN A 303 38.99 1.08 -1.05
C GLN A 303 37.48 1.03 -0.77
N ALA A 304 36.81 -0.08 -1.09
CA ALA A 304 35.38 -0.26 -0.86
C ALA A 304 35.01 -0.08 0.62
N SER A 305 35.83 -0.60 1.53
CA SER A 305 35.61 -0.44 2.97
C SER A 305 35.68 1.04 3.41
N GLN A 306 36.50 1.88 2.77
CA GLN A 306 36.59 3.31 3.08
C GLN A 306 35.38 4.13 2.60
N PHE A 307 34.59 3.59 1.67
CA PHE A 307 33.32 4.18 1.23
C PHE A 307 32.12 3.64 2.02
N ALA A 308 32.27 2.52 2.73
CA ALA A 308 31.20 1.97 3.54
C ALA A 308 30.78 2.97 4.63
N LYS A 309 29.47 3.17 4.81
CA LYS A 309 28.87 4.04 5.83
C LYS A 309 29.03 5.54 5.62
N LEU A 310 29.59 5.98 4.49
CA LEU A 310 29.61 7.41 4.17
C LEU A 310 28.21 7.99 3.89
N ASP A 311 27.21 7.13 3.71
CA ASP A 311 25.78 7.45 3.52
C ASP A 311 25.02 7.69 4.84
N VAL A 312 25.66 7.47 6.00
CA VAL A 312 25.02 7.68 7.30
C VAL A 312 25.01 9.17 7.61
N SER A 313 23.82 9.71 7.81
CA SER A 313 23.54 11.10 8.20
C SER A 313 22.86 11.15 9.57
#